data_AF-A0A4U1EBV3-F1
#
_entry.id   AF-A0A4U1EBV3-F1
#
_cell.length_a   1.000
_cell.length_b   1.000
_cell.length_c   1.000
_cell.angle_alpha   90.00
_cell.angle_beta   90.00
_cell.angle_gamma   90.00
#
_symmetry.space_group_name_H-M   'P 1'
#
loop_
_entity.id
_entity.type
_entity.pdbx_description
1 polymer ?
#
loop_
_entity_poly.entity_id
_entity_poly.type
_entity_poly.pdbx_seq_one_letter_code
_entity_poly.pdbx_strand_id
1 'polypeptide(L)'
;MSRAYDESSEPVNTNVVLRYDGLITWDAPAITKSSCVVDVTYFPFDNQQCNLTFGSWTYNGNQVDIFNALDSGDLSDLIKDVEWEVHGMPAVKNVISYGCCSEPYLM
;
A
#
# COMPACT_ATOMS: atom_id res chain seq x y z
N MET A 1 -24.26 -15.41 12.59
CA MET A 1 -25.18 -14.57 11.78
C MET A 1 -25.25 -13.20 12.43
N SER A 2 -24.38 -12.30 12.00
CA SER A 2 -24.45 -10.86 12.23
C SER A 2 -23.54 -10.23 11.19
N ARG A 3 -24.16 -9.86 10.08
CA ARG A 3 -23.57 -9.06 9.01
C ARG A 3 -23.36 -7.65 9.58
N ALA A 4 -22.11 -7.21 9.72
CA ALA A 4 -21.80 -5.78 9.71
C ALA A 4 -21.53 -5.43 8.24
N TYR A 5 -22.59 -4.99 7.53
CA TYR A 5 -22.41 -4.33 6.25
C TYR A 5 -21.77 -2.98 6.54
N ASP A 6 -20.52 -2.89 6.06
CA ASP A 6 -19.74 -1.72 5.67
C ASP A 6 -20.52 -0.40 5.59
N GLU A 7 -20.13 0.55 6.44
CA GLU A 7 -20.59 1.94 6.39
C GLU A 7 -19.82 2.65 5.27
N SER A 8 -20.40 2.59 4.07
CA SER A 8 -20.19 3.46 2.90
C SER A 8 -18.89 4.30 2.87
N SER A 9 -17.80 3.75 2.32
CA SER A 9 -16.81 4.60 1.67
C SER A 9 -17.26 4.84 0.23
N GLU A 10 -18.07 5.86 0.00
CA GLU A 10 -18.24 6.43 -1.35
C GLU A 10 -16.84 6.66 -1.96
N PRO A 11 -16.62 6.35 -3.24
CA PRO A 11 -15.34 6.59 -3.88
C PRO A 11 -14.99 8.07 -3.74
N VAL A 12 -13.84 8.36 -3.12
CA VAL A 12 -13.40 9.74 -2.95
C VAL A 12 -13.06 10.30 -4.33
N ASN A 13 -13.89 11.22 -4.80
CA ASN A 13 -13.62 11.93 -6.05
C ASN A 13 -12.39 12.83 -5.84
N THR A 14 -11.37 12.60 -6.65
CA THR A 14 -10.11 13.35 -6.62
C THR A 14 -9.77 13.85 -8.00
N ASN A 15 -8.97 14.91 -8.05
CA ASN A 15 -8.50 15.52 -9.28
C ASN A 15 -7.07 15.08 -9.58
N VAL A 16 -6.69 15.20 -10.85
CA VAL A 16 -5.31 15.01 -11.31
C VAL A 16 -4.70 16.36 -11.70
N VAL A 17 -3.39 16.49 -11.56
CA VAL A 17 -2.63 17.64 -12.07
C VAL A 17 -1.95 17.21 -13.36
N LEU A 18 -2.30 17.87 -14.47
CA LEU A 18 -1.69 17.66 -15.79
C LEU A 18 -0.68 18.78 -16.07
N ARG A 19 0.57 18.40 -16.36
CA ARG A 19 1.62 19.31 -16.82
C ARG A 19 1.63 19.38 -18.36
N TYR A 20 2.20 20.47 -18.89
CA TYR A 20 2.21 20.76 -20.33
C TYR A 20 2.95 19.70 -21.18
N ASP A 21 3.85 18.92 -20.58
CA ASP A 21 4.61 17.85 -21.23
C ASP A 21 3.93 16.48 -21.14
N GLY A 22 2.69 16.44 -20.64
CA GLY A 22 1.91 15.22 -20.49
C GLY A 22 2.17 14.46 -19.19
N LEU A 23 3.02 14.96 -18.28
CA LEU A 23 3.15 14.34 -16.96
C LEU A 23 1.87 14.54 -16.16
N ILE A 24 1.37 13.45 -15.59
CA ILE A 24 0.20 13.43 -14.71
C ILE A 24 0.65 13.09 -13.29
N THR A 25 0.20 13.89 -12.32
CA THR A 25 0.36 13.62 -10.88
C THR A 25 -1.02 13.46 -10.26
N TRP A 26 -1.20 12.44 -9.42
CA TRP A 26 -2.47 12.12 -8.79
C TRP A 26 -2.29 11.78 -7.31
N ASP A 27 -2.79 12.65 -6.44
CA ASP A 27 -2.82 12.44 -5.00
C ASP A 27 -4.22 12.00 -4.58
N ALA A 28 -4.35 10.77 -4.09
CA ALA A 28 -5.62 10.18 -3.69
C ALA A 28 -5.56 9.64 -2.26
N PRO A 29 -6.46 10.07 -1.34
CA PRO A 29 -6.52 9.50 -0.01
C PRO A 29 -7.13 8.09 -0.08
N ALA A 30 -6.58 7.17 0.72
CA ALA A 30 -7.08 5.81 0.83
C ALA A 30 -7.08 5.35 2.30
N ILE A 31 -8.13 4.64 2.68
CA ILE A 31 -8.19 3.92 3.96
C ILE A 31 -7.89 2.44 3.66
N THR A 32 -6.75 1.96 4.12
CA THR A 32 -6.34 0.55 3.91
C THR A 32 -6.62 -0.28 5.15
N LYS A 33 -7.23 -1.45 4.96
CA LYS A 33 -7.35 -2.49 5.99
C LYS A 33 -6.53 -3.69 5.53
N SER A 34 -5.48 -4.03 6.26
CA SER A 34 -4.62 -5.18 5.99
C SER A 34 -4.47 -6.06 7.23
N SER A 35 -4.05 -7.30 7.02
CA SER A 35 -3.70 -8.21 8.10
C SER A 35 -2.25 -8.01 8.50
N CYS A 36 -1.97 -7.97 9.80
CA CYS A 36 -0.62 -7.93 10.35
C CYS A 36 -0.26 -9.25 11.01
N VAL A 37 1.02 -9.62 10.97
CA VAL A 37 1.52 -10.75 11.73
C VAL A 37 1.79 -10.28 13.15
N VAL A 38 1.03 -10.84 14.09
CA VAL A 38 1.16 -10.57 15.52
C VAL A 38 2.23 -11.48 16.11
N ASP A 39 3.29 -10.91 16.67
CA ASP A 39 4.31 -11.63 17.44
C ASP A 39 4.27 -11.23 18.93
N VAL A 40 3.68 -12.09 19.76
CA VAL A 40 3.53 -11.90 21.22
C VAL A 40 4.66 -12.53 22.04
N THR A 41 5.78 -12.91 21.41
CA THR A 41 6.89 -13.58 22.10
C THR A 41 7.47 -12.74 23.24
N TYR A 42 7.41 -11.40 23.15
CA TYR A 42 8.01 -10.46 24.10
C TYR A 42 7.01 -9.53 24.80
N PHE A 43 5.74 -9.92 24.88
CA PHE A 43 4.70 -9.13 25.55
C PHE A 43 5.15 -8.65 26.94
N PRO A 44 4.96 -7.35 27.30
CA PRO A 44 4.15 -6.32 26.63
C PRO A 44 4.94 -5.42 25.64
N PHE A 45 6.08 -5.88 25.13
CA PHE A 45 6.90 -5.19 24.11
C PHE A 45 6.78 -5.89 22.75
N ASP A 46 5.55 -6.07 22.29
CA ASP A 46 5.23 -6.75 21.03
C ASP A 46 5.35 -5.82 19.83
N ASN A 47 6.01 -6.31 18.77
CA ASN A 47 6.13 -5.63 17.49
C ASN A 47 5.06 -6.18 16.53
N GLN A 48 4.47 -5.31 15.73
CA GLN A 48 3.50 -5.68 14.70
C GLN A 48 4.13 -5.50 13.33
N GLN A 49 4.23 -6.59 12.56
CA GLN A 49 4.70 -6.50 11.17
C GLN A 49 3.50 -6.47 10.23
N CYS A 50 3.22 -5.28 9.70
CA CYS A 50 2.09 -5.00 8.83
C CYS A 50 2.58 -4.72 7.41
N ASN A 51 2.45 -5.70 6.51
CA ASN A 51 2.80 -5.49 5.11
C ASN A 51 1.65 -4.84 4.35
N LEU A 52 1.97 -3.83 3.55
CA LEU A 52 1.09 -3.25 2.54
C LEU A 52 1.69 -3.55 1.18
N THR A 53 0.96 -4.25 0.33
CA THR A 53 1.39 -4.62 -1.02
C THR A 53 0.48 -3.93 -2.02
N PHE A 54 1.07 -3.19 -2.96
CA PHE A 54 0.35 -2.43 -3.97
C PHE A 54 0.76 -2.90 -5.35
N GLY A 55 -0.21 -3.08 -6.25
CA GLY A 55 0.04 -3.54 -7.60
C GLY A 55 -1.12 -3.22 -8.52
N SER A 56 -0.88 -3.32 -9.82
CA SER A 56 -1.94 -3.20 -10.80
C SER A 56 -2.86 -4.41 -10.73
N TRP A 57 -4.18 -4.18 -10.69
CA TRP A 57 -5.15 -5.26 -10.71
C TRP A 57 -5.29 -5.91 -12.09
N THR A 58 -5.14 -5.12 -13.16
CA THR A 58 -5.49 -5.52 -14.53
C THR A 58 -4.31 -5.68 -15.47
N TYR A 59 -3.20 -5.01 -15.19
CA TYR A 59 -2.04 -4.96 -16.09
C TYR A 59 -0.88 -5.77 -15.52
N ASN A 60 -0.17 -6.47 -16.41
CA ASN A 60 1.09 -7.11 -16.06
C ASN A 60 2.27 -6.12 -16.14
N GLY A 61 3.44 -6.55 -15.70
CA GLY A 61 4.65 -5.73 -15.65
C GLY A 61 5.23 -5.33 -17.00
N ASN A 62 4.83 -5.97 -18.10
CA ASN A 62 5.22 -5.54 -19.44
C ASN A 62 4.37 -4.36 -19.94
N GLN A 63 3.21 -4.13 -19.32
CA GLN A 63 2.27 -3.06 -19.70
C GLN A 63 2.38 -1.85 -18.77
N VAL A 64 2.46 -2.10 -17.46
CA VAL A 64 2.60 -1.06 -16.44
C VAL A 64 3.71 -1.48 -15.50
N ASP A 65 4.75 -0.65 -15.42
CA ASP A 65 5.86 -0.85 -14.50
C ASP A 65 5.77 0.13 -13.32
N ILE A 66 5.63 -0.41 -12.11
CA ILE A 66 5.47 0.37 -10.86
C ILE A 66 6.84 0.49 -10.18
N PHE A 67 7.13 1.68 -9.65
CA PHE A 67 8.37 1.98 -8.95
C PHE A 67 8.09 2.75 -7.66
N ASN A 68 8.93 2.50 -6.65
CA ASN A 68 8.94 3.28 -5.44
C ASN A 68 9.52 4.67 -5.74
N ALA A 69 8.78 5.73 -5.39
CA ALA A 69 9.30 7.09 -5.48
C ALA A 69 10.33 7.39 -4.36
N LEU A 70 10.21 6.71 -3.22
CA LEU A 70 11.06 6.82 -2.04
C LEU A 70 11.45 5.43 -1.53
N ASP A 71 12.57 5.32 -0.81
CA ASP A 71 13.03 4.06 -0.20
C ASP A 71 12.16 3.61 1.00
N SER A 72 11.30 4.50 1.51
CA SER A 72 10.36 4.24 2.59
C SER A 72 9.06 5.01 2.38
N GLY A 73 8.00 4.60 3.07
CA GLY A 73 6.79 5.42 3.20
C GLY A 73 7.14 6.79 3.81
N ASP A 74 6.48 7.83 3.34
CA ASP A 74 6.63 9.18 3.89
C ASP A 74 5.86 9.27 5.21
N LEU A 75 6.58 9.58 6.29
CA LEU A 75 6.03 9.71 7.64
C LEU A 75 6.04 11.16 8.15
N SER A 76 6.39 12.13 7.29
CA SER A 76 6.53 13.55 7.67
C SER A 76 5.24 14.15 8.23
N ASP A 77 4.09 13.78 7.65
CA ASP A 77 2.75 14.23 8.06
C ASP A 77 1.99 13.17 8.89
N LEU A 78 2.70 12.16 9.42
CA LEU A 78 2.07 11.10 10.22
C LEU A 78 1.55 11.65 11.56
N ILE A 79 0.25 11.49 11.77
CA ILE A 79 -0.36 11.68 13.10
C ILE A 79 -0.04 10.45 13.95
N LYS A 80 0.62 10.68 15.09
CA LYS A 80 1.05 9.61 15.99
C LYS A 80 -0.14 8.92 16.65
N ASP A 81 -0.06 7.59 16.71
CA ASP A 81 -0.97 6.78 17.51
C ASP A 81 -0.58 6.83 19.00
N VAL A 82 -1.53 6.54 19.89
CA VAL A 82 -1.30 6.59 21.36
C VAL A 82 -0.67 5.28 21.87
N GLU A 83 -0.96 4.16 21.23
CA GLU A 83 -0.50 2.83 21.62
C GLU A 83 0.72 2.40 20.81
N TRP A 84 0.77 2.74 19.52
CA TRP A 84 1.79 2.23 18.61
C TRP A 84 2.76 3.32 18.14
N GLU A 85 4.05 3.01 18.14
CA GLU A 85 5.08 3.80 17.47
C GLU A 85 5.53 3.15 16.16
N VAL A 86 5.73 3.96 15.12
CA VAL A 86 6.23 3.46 13.83
C VAL A 86 7.75 3.39 13.90
N HIS A 87 8.30 2.18 14.02
CA HIS A 87 9.75 1.95 13.98
C HIS A 87 10.34 2.17 12.58
N GLY A 88 9.58 1.87 11.53
CA GLY A 88 10.01 2.07 10.14
C GLY A 88 8.98 1.56 9.13
N MET A 89 9.04 2.10 7.92
CA MET A 89 8.17 1.73 6.80
C MET A 89 8.99 1.57 5.50
N PRO A 90 9.93 0.61 5.43
CA PRO A 90 10.75 0.43 4.24
C PRO A 90 9.93 -0.04 3.04
N ALA A 91 10.26 0.46 1.85
CA ALA A 91 9.59 0.12 0.60
C ALA A 91 10.49 -0.79 -0.26
N VAL A 92 9.92 -1.87 -0.78
CA VAL A 92 10.61 -2.80 -1.68
C VAL A 92 9.72 -3.12 -2.87
N LYS A 93 10.33 -3.38 -4.04
CA LYS A 93 9.62 -3.81 -5.25
C LYS A 93 9.84 -5.30 -5.45
N ASN A 94 8.76 -6.05 -5.61
CA ASN A 94 8.75 -7.47 -5.89
C ASN A 94 8.29 -7.73 -7.33
N VAL A 95 9.03 -8.57 -8.04
CA VAL A 95 8.70 -9.01 -9.40
C VAL A 95 8.49 -10.51 -9.37
N ILE A 96 7.26 -10.96 -9.64
CA ILE A 96 6.91 -12.38 -9.60
C ILE A 96 6.47 -12.82 -10.99
N SER A 97 7.17 -13.81 -11.53
CA SER A 97 6.77 -14.53 -12.74
C SER A 97 6.30 -15.92 -12.35
N TYR A 98 5.03 -16.25 -12.64
CA TYR A 98 4.49 -17.57 -12.35
C TYR A 98 4.79 -18.53 -13.49
N GLY A 99 5.15 -19.79 -13.22
CA GLY A 99 5.41 -20.76 -14.28
C GLY A 99 4.23 -21.03 -15.23
N CYS A 100 3.00 -20.67 -14.84
CA CYS A 100 1.81 -20.78 -15.68
C CYS A 100 1.64 -19.65 -16.69
N CYS A 101 2.35 -18.52 -16.53
CA CYS A 101 2.20 -17.33 -17.36
C CYS A 101 3.57 -16.74 -17.70
N SER A 102 3.76 -16.29 -18.94
CA SER A 102 5.03 -15.70 -19.39
C SER A 102 5.30 -14.32 -18.80
N GLU A 103 4.26 -13.64 -18.32
CA GLU A 103 4.29 -12.24 -17.95
C GLU A 103 4.69 -12.03 -16.48
N PRO A 104 5.52 -11.01 -16.19
CA PRO A 104 5.82 -10.64 -14.81
C PRO A 104 4.65 -9.90 -14.16
N TYR A 105 4.44 -10.10 -12.87
CA TYR A 105 3.51 -9.34 -12.03
C TYR A 105 4.32 -8.55 -11.00
N LEU A 106 4.01 -7.26 -10.89
CA LEU A 106 4.76 -6.30 -10.08
C LEU A 106 3.94 -5.90 -8.85
N MET A 107 4.60 -5.93 -7.69
CA MET A 107 4.01 -5.69 -6.37
C MET A 107 5.01 -5.01 -5.43
#